data_AF-A0A8J3CS27-F1
#
_entry.id   AF-A0A8J3CS27-F1
#
_cell.length_a   1.000
_cell.length_b   1.000
_cell.length_c   1.000
_cell.angle_alpha   90.00
_cell.angle_beta   90.00
_cell.angle_gamma   90.00
#
_symmetry.space_group_name_H-M   'P 1'
#
loop_
_entity.id
_entity.type
_entity.pdbx_description
1 polymer ?
#
loop_
_entity_poly.entity_id
_entity_poly.type
_entity_poly.pdbx_seq_one_letter_code
_entity_poly.pdbx_strand_id
1 'polypeptide(L)' 'MKKPHFQVRAGDTISFTRNRELVTVEMVDVGTRRGPAPEAQSLYIDLLESDGPQPTG' A
#
# COMPACT_ATOMS: atom_id res chain seq x y z
N MET A 1 13.34 8.07 12.45
CA MET A 1 13.70 9.17 11.52
C MET A 1 12.94 8.97 10.21
N LYS A 2 11.80 9.66 10.06
CA LYS A 2 10.87 9.47 8.93
C LYS A 2 11.36 10.34 7.77
N LYS A 3 12.09 9.74 6.81
CA LYS A 3 12.56 10.45 5.62
C LYS A 3 11.37 10.63 4.67
N PRO A 4 10.95 11.86 4.33
CA PRO A 4 9.83 12.09 3.40
C PRO A 4 10.13 11.70 1.95
N HIS A 5 11.34 11.17 1.67
CA HIS A 5 11.80 10.74 0.34
C HIS A 5 11.93 9.22 0.23
N PHE A 6 11.14 8.44 0.97
CA PHE A 6 11.10 7.00 0.71
C PHE A 6 10.54 6.81 -0.71
N GLN A 7 11.42 6.42 -1.63
CA GLN A 7 11.06 6.21 -3.02
C GLN A 7 10.28 4.91 -3.11
N VAL A 8 8.98 5.03 -3.34
CA VAL A 8 8.09 3.90 -3.59
C VAL A 8 8.42 3.28 -4.94
N ARG A 9 8.43 1.94 -5.00
CA ARG A 9 8.67 1.13 -6.19
C ARG A 9 7.51 0.16 -6.43
N ALA A 10 7.35 -0.29 -7.68
CA ALA A 10 6.49 -1.42 -7.98
C ALA A 10 6.99 -2.67 -7.20
N GLY A 11 6.06 -3.42 -6.62
CA GLY A 11 6.29 -4.53 -5.69
C GLY A 11 6.44 -4.11 -4.22
N ASP A 12 6.47 -2.81 -3.89
CA ASP A 12 6.51 -2.39 -2.49
C ASP A 12 5.16 -2.66 -1.81
N THR A 13 5.21 -3.31 -0.65
CA THR A 13 4.07 -3.44 0.25
C THR A 13 4.01 -2.25 1.20
N ILE A 14 2.92 -1.49 1.14
CA ILE A 14 2.70 -0.31 1.97
C ILE A 14 1.47 -0.55 2.85
N SER A 15 1.67 -0.48 4.17
CA SER A 15 0.58 -0.53 5.14
C SER A 15 0.33 0.85 5.75
N PHE A 16 -0.92 1.28 5.76
CA PHE A 16 -1.35 2.54 6.35
C PHE A 16 -2.73 2.41 7.00
N THR A 17 -3.02 3.26 7.98
CA THR A 17 -4.32 3.26 8.63
C THR A 17 -5.29 4.18 7.89
N ARG A 18 -6.40 3.62 7.41
CA ARG A 18 -7.52 4.37 6.86
C ARG A 18 -8.61 4.48 7.92
N ASN A 19 -8.71 5.66 8.55
CA ASN A 19 -9.60 5.93 9.69
C ASN A 19 -9.32 5.02 10.91
N ARG A 20 -9.87 3.81 10.92
CA ARG A 20 -9.67 2.79 11.96
C ARG A 20 -9.25 1.42 11.40
N GLU A 21 -9.15 1.30 10.09
CA GLU A 21 -8.81 0.05 9.41
C GLU A 21 -7.35 0.09 8.98
N LEU A 22 -6.61 -0.99 9.26
CA LEU A 22 -5.26 -1.15 8.70
C LEU A 22 -5.41 -1.67 7.28
N VAL A 23 -4.97 -0.88 6.32
CA VAL A 23 -5.00 -1.21 4.90
C VAL A 23 -3.58 -1.49 4.45
N THR A 24 -3.40 -2.65 3.82
CA THR A 24 -2.13 -3.03 3.21
C THR A 24 -2.34 -3.11 1.71
N VAL A 25 -1.49 -2.42 0.95
CA VAL A 25 -1.54 -2.41 -0.50
C VAL A 25 -0.18 -2.79 -1.06
N GLU A 26 -0.17 -3.50 -2.18
CA GLU A 26 1.01 -3.71 -3.01
C GLU A 26 1.02 -2.70 -4.14
N MET A 27 2.12 -2.00 -4.31
CA MET A 27 2.28 -1.07 -5.43
C MET A 27 2.50 -1.85 -6.71
N VAL A 28 1.62 -1.70 -7.70
CA VAL A 28 1.77 -2.31 -9.04
C VAL A 28 2.66 -1.45 -9.92
N ASP A 29 2.55 -0.13 -9.78
CA ASP A 29 3.35 0.83 -10.52
C ASP A 29 3.52 2.14 -9.72
N VAL A 30 4.46 2.99 -10.12
CA VAL A 30 4.77 4.24 -9.40
C VAL A 30 4.21 5.43 -10.16
N GLY A 31 3.24 6.11 -9.53
CA GLY A 31 2.73 7.37 -10.05
C GLY A 31 3.80 8.46 -9.99
N THR A 32 4.11 9.08 -11.12
CA THR A 32 5.06 10.21 -11.20
C THR A 32 4.49 11.53 -10.65
N ARG A 33 3.18 11.57 -10.39
CA ARG A 33 2.45 12.70 -9.81
C ARG A 33 1.19 12.21 -9.10
N ARG A 34 0.63 13.04 -8.21
CA ARG A 34 -0.68 12.79 -7.63
C ARG A 34 -1.75 12.87 -8.73
N GLY A 35 -2.34 11.72 -9.06
CA GLY A 35 -3.47 11.62 -9.96
C GLY A 35 -4.81 11.79 -9.23
N PRO A 36 -5.92 11.87 -9.97
CA PRO A 36 -7.25 11.68 -9.41
C PRO A 36 -7.40 10.26 -8.81
N ALA A 37 -8.44 10.05 -8.01
CA ALA A 37 -8.62 8.83 -7.22
C ALA A 37 -8.61 7.53 -8.05
N PRO A 38 -9.31 7.41 -9.19
CA PRO A 38 -9.33 6.15 -9.95
C PRO A 38 -8.00 5.83 -10.63
N GLU A 39 -7.26 6.84 -11.11
CA GLU A 39 -5.93 6.64 -11.69
C GLU A 39 -4.92 6.22 -10.63
N ALA A 40 -5.03 6.77 -9.41
CA ALA A 40 -4.19 6.34 -8.29
C ALA A 40 -4.49 4.89 -7.86
N GLN A 41 -5.76 4.48 -7.88
CA GLN A 41 -6.17 3.10 -7.55
C GLN A 41 -5.62 2.06 -8.52
N SER A 42 -5.42 2.40 -9.80
CA SER A 42 -4.80 1.46 -10.75
C SER A 42 -3.32 1.19 -10.49
N LEU A 43 -2.67 1.97 -9.62
CA LEU A 43 -1.25 1.85 -9.31
C LEU A 43 -0.96 0.91 -8.13
N TYR A 44 -1.98 0.39 -7.46
CA TYR A 44 -1.80 -0.52 -6.33
C TYR A 44 -2.91 -1.56 -6.26
N ILE A 45 -2.58 -2.75 -5.75
CA ILE A 45 -3.53 -3.81 -5.44
C ILE A 45 -3.73 -3.82 -3.94
N ASP A 46 -4.97 -3.87 -3.51
CA ASP A 46 -5.30 -3.99 -2.10
C ASP A 46 -5.09 -5.45 -1.64
N LEU A 47 -4.26 -5.63 -0.61
CA LEU A 47 -3.91 -6.92 -0.02
C LEU A 47 -4.67 -7.13 1.29
N LEU A 48 -5.99 -6.90 1.30
CA LEU A 48 -6.89 -7.00 2.47
C LEU A 48 -6.91 -8.35 3.21
N GLU A 49 -5.99 -9.29 2.96
CA GLU A 49 -6.12 -10.67 3.42
C GLU A 49 -4.80 -11.34 3.83
N SER A 50 -4.00 -10.73 4.71
CA SER A 50 -2.87 -11.45 5.34
C SER A 50 -2.60 -11.15 6.82
N ASP A 51 -3.52 -10.47 7.53
CA ASP A 51 -3.52 -10.47 9.01
C ASP A 51 -4.48 -11.55 9.58
N GLY A 52 -4.75 -12.60 8.81
CA GLY A 52 -5.25 -13.83 9.41
C GLY A 52 -4.20 -14.34 10.40
N PRO A 53 -4.56 -14.72 11.65
CA PRO A 53 -3.58 -15.14 12.64
C PRO A 53 -2.71 -16.23 12.04
N GLN A 54 -1.40 -15.98 11.93
CA GLN A 54 -0.42 -16.97 11.53
C GLN A 54 -0.72 -18.25 12.33
N PRO A 55 -1.01 -19.40 11.69
CA PRO A 55 -1.21 -20.62 12.43
C PRO A 55 0.14 -20.98 13.07
N THR A 56 0.27 -20.68 14.36
CA THR A 56 1.35 -21.19 15.19
C THR A 56 1.18 -22.70 15.23
N GLY A 57 2.01 -23.41 14.45
CA GLY A 57 2.21 -24.85 14.57
C GLY A 57 3.04 -25.21 15.79
#